data_AF-A0A2Z6Q5L3-F1
#
_entry.id   AF-A0A2Z6Q5L3-F1
#
_cell.length_a   1.000
_cell.length_b   1.000
_cell.length_c   1.000
_cell.angle_alpha   90.00
_cell.angle_beta   90.00
_cell.angle_gamma   90.00
#
_symmetry.space_group_name_H-M   'P 1'
#
loop_
_entity.id
_entity.type
_entity.pdbx_description
1 polymer ?
#
loop_
_entity_poly.entity_id
_entity_poly.type
_entity_poly.pdbx_seq_one_letter_code
_entity_poly.pdbx_strand_id
1 'polypeptide(L)'
;MIFAENKPLTEPFSFILLKKLCSLILIIVLLFYISNQISQFSDTLIKPKIIASRENFNYGNIIIRICSLIPINCNFTSIILPYNYHNETDLKYYLEHPNPESEQCESAEPILDDYVHHICINSGQNYYYNFNYQKENKIVLTPNITEAYLYGLKMDKYYSSSFKLTSTIPLFIVNEQAVIVYYSLTINKRMVGNYLYSGLVGGKEEEFVDFNAHTDNITTLTTPNATTLILRPISMDIIYHVEVFNNLSSIISNIGGFFSALSGIFVFLFGTTKLAP
;
A
#
# COMPACT_ATOMS: atom_id res chain seq x y z
N MET A 1 -0.99 -40.49 73.49
CA MET A 1 -1.57 -40.24 72.15
C MET A 1 -2.30 -38.90 72.24
N ILE A 2 -1.62 -37.81 71.93
CA ILE A 2 -2.17 -36.45 71.97
C ILE A 2 -2.71 -36.18 70.58
N PHE A 3 -4.03 -36.04 70.46
CA PHE A 3 -4.66 -35.61 69.22
C PHE A 3 -4.14 -34.21 68.88
N ALA A 4 -3.53 -34.07 67.70
CA ALA A 4 -3.22 -32.77 67.14
C ALA A 4 -4.55 -32.03 66.91
N GLU A 5 -4.76 -30.98 67.69
CA GLU A 5 -5.90 -30.08 67.60
C GLU A 5 -5.88 -29.42 66.21
N ASN A 6 -6.93 -29.65 65.41
CA ASN A 6 -7.10 -28.97 64.14
C ASN A 6 -7.20 -27.47 64.40
N LYS A 7 -6.18 -26.70 63.98
CA LYS A 7 -6.21 -25.24 64.06
C LYS A 7 -7.50 -24.73 63.39
N PRO A 8 -8.33 -23.93 64.09
CA PRO A 8 -9.48 -23.30 63.46
C PRO A 8 -8.99 -22.38 62.33
N LEU A 9 -9.67 -22.39 61.18
CA LEU A 9 -9.48 -21.38 60.14
C LEU A 9 -9.64 -20.01 60.80
N THR A 10 -8.54 -19.25 60.90
CA THR A 10 -8.49 -17.93 61.55
C THR A 10 -9.24 -16.85 60.78
N GLU A 11 -9.88 -17.20 59.67
CA GLU A 11 -10.57 -16.28 58.77
C GLU A 11 -12.07 -16.62 58.73
N PRO A 12 -12.97 -15.66 59.01
CA PRO A 12 -14.40 -15.92 59.03
C PRO A 12 -14.91 -16.31 57.63
N PHE A 13 -15.86 -17.26 57.58
CA PHE A 13 -16.43 -17.78 56.33
C PHE A 13 -16.99 -16.69 55.40
N SER A 14 -17.60 -15.65 55.97
CA SER A 14 -18.10 -14.49 55.24
C SER A 14 -17.00 -13.73 54.48
N PHE A 15 -15.79 -13.66 55.06
CA PHE A 15 -14.65 -12.99 54.44
C PHE A 15 -14.02 -13.86 53.33
N ILE A 16 -13.99 -15.18 53.53
CA ILE A 16 -13.60 -16.14 52.47
C ILE A 16 -14.58 -16.05 51.28
N LEU A 17 -15.87 -15.98 51.54
CA LEU A 17 -16.91 -15.82 50.51
C LEU A 17 -16.73 -14.49 49.76
N LEU A 18 -16.52 -13.38 50.48
CA LEU A 18 -16.30 -12.05 49.91
C LEU A 18 -15.08 -12.02 49.00
N LYS A 19 -13.94 -12.60 49.41
CA LYS A 19 -12.74 -12.72 48.58
C LYS A 19 -13.02 -13.44 47.28
N LYS A 20 -13.73 -14.57 47.33
CA LYS A 20 -14.08 -15.35 46.13
C LYS A 20 -14.99 -14.57 45.19
N LEU A 21 -15.99 -13.87 45.74
CA LEU A 21 -16.95 -13.10 44.95
C LEU A 21 -16.29 -11.88 44.29
N CYS A 22 -15.43 -11.17 45.03
CA CYS A 22 -14.62 -10.08 44.49
C CYS A 22 -13.65 -10.56 43.41
N SER A 23 -12.96 -11.69 43.65
CA SER A 23 -12.09 -12.31 42.64
C SER A 23 -12.85 -12.68 41.37
N LEU A 24 -14.06 -13.22 41.48
CA LEU A 24 -14.89 -13.55 40.32
C LEU A 24 -15.27 -12.30 39.51
N ILE A 25 -15.68 -11.22 40.18
CA ILE A 25 -16.00 -9.94 39.53
C ILE A 25 -14.77 -9.40 38.79
N LEU A 26 -13.59 -9.41 39.42
CA LEU A 26 -12.35 -8.95 38.79
C LEU A 26 -11.97 -9.78 37.56
N ILE A 27 -12.18 -11.10 37.60
CA ILE A 27 -11.98 -11.99 36.44
C ILE A 27 -12.93 -11.62 35.30
N ILE A 28 -14.22 -11.40 35.59
CA ILE A 28 -15.21 -11.01 34.58
C ILE A 28 -14.83 -9.68 33.93
N VAL A 29 -14.44 -8.68 34.72
CA VAL A 29 -13.98 -7.37 34.24
C VAL A 29 -12.73 -7.52 33.36
N LEU A 30 -11.78 -8.35 33.76
CA LEU A 30 -10.58 -8.64 32.98
C LEU A 30 -10.91 -9.29 31.63
N LEU A 31 -11.79 -10.28 31.60
CA LEU A 31 -12.20 -10.95 30.36
C LEU A 31 -12.91 -9.98 29.40
N PHE A 32 -13.76 -9.10 29.93
CA PHE A 32 -14.42 -8.08 29.14
C PHE A 32 -13.41 -7.09 28.53
N TYR A 33 -12.44 -6.65 29.33
CA TYR A 33 -11.38 -5.75 28.87
C TYR A 33 -10.50 -6.39 27.79
N ILE A 34 -10.06 -7.63 28.00
CA ILE A 34 -9.28 -8.39 27.01
C ILE A 34 -10.07 -8.53 25.70
N SER A 35 -11.35 -8.92 25.78
CA SER A 35 -12.20 -9.07 24.60
C SER A 35 -12.34 -7.76 23.82
N ASN A 36 -12.53 -6.63 24.52
CA ASN A 36 -12.60 -5.32 23.88
C ASN A 36 -11.28 -4.91 23.22
N GLN A 37 -10.13 -5.14 23.87
CA GLN A 37 -8.81 -4.84 23.31
C GLN A 37 -8.52 -5.68 22.05
N ILE A 38 -8.85 -6.98 22.08
CA ILE A 38 -8.69 -7.86 20.91
C ILE A 38 -9.66 -7.48 19.79
N SER A 39 -10.89 -7.08 20.10
CA SER A 39 -11.86 -6.60 19.11
C SER A 39 -11.33 -5.36 18.38
N GLN A 40 -10.84 -4.37 19.13
CA GLN A 40 -10.28 -3.14 18.54
C GLN A 40 -9.06 -3.42 17.65
N PHE A 41 -8.24 -4.41 18.02
CA PHE A 41 -7.14 -4.87 17.17
C PHE A 41 -7.65 -5.50 15.87
N SER A 42 -8.59 -6.43 15.97
CA SER A 42 -9.18 -7.10 14.81
C SER A 42 -9.83 -6.11 13.85
N ASP A 43 -10.52 -5.09 14.36
CA ASP A 43 -11.14 -4.06 13.51
C ASP A 43 -10.10 -3.30 12.69
N THR A 44 -8.93 -3.01 13.26
CA THR A 44 -7.83 -2.36 12.52
C THR A 44 -7.15 -3.24 11.48
N LEU A 45 -7.21 -4.57 11.62
CA LEU A 45 -6.72 -5.49 10.59
C LEU A 45 -7.66 -5.54 9.38
N ILE A 46 -8.96 -5.38 9.60
CA ILE A 46 -9.97 -5.39 8.53
C ILE A 46 -10.09 -4.00 7.88
N LYS A 47 -9.95 -2.94 8.67
CA LYS A 47 -10.05 -1.54 8.23
C LYS A 47 -8.89 -0.75 8.82
N PRO A 48 -7.70 -0.83 8.21
CA PRO A 48 -6.57 -0.02 8.66
C PRO A 48 -6.89 1.46 8.51
N LYS A 49 -6.31 2.27 9.40
CA LYS A 49 -6.38 3.72 9.26
C LYS A 49 -5.40 4.11 8.16
N ILE A 50 -5.89 4.78 7.13
CA ILE A 50 -5.05 5.31 6.06
C ILE A 50 -4.61 6.72 6.45
N ILE A 51 -3.30 6.95 6.46
CA ILE A 51 -2.72 8.29 6.52
C ILE A 51 -2.29 8.65 5.11
N ALA A 52 -2.86 9.71 4.56
CA ALA A 52 -2.52 10.24 3.26
C ALA A 52 -1.61 11.47 3.42
N SER A 53 -0.47 11.48 2.74
CA SER A 53 0.34 12.67 2.52
C SER A 53 0.45 12.94 1.02
N ARG A 54 0.69 14.21 0.69
CA ARG A 54 0.91 14.66 -0.68
C ARG A 54 2.31 15.25 -0.74
N GLU A 55 3.11 14.73 -1.64
CA GLU A 55 4.49 15.16 -1.83
C GLU A 55 4.76 15.41 -3.31
N ASN A 56 5.48 16.49 -3.60
CA ASN A 56 5.87 16.84 -4.96
C ASN A 56 7.33 16.45 -5.16
N PHE A 57 7.58 15.42 -5.97
CA PHE A 57 8.93 14.95 -6.25
C PHE A 57 9.40 15.47 -7.60
N ASN A 58 10.58 16.09 -7.66
CA ASN A 58 11.10 16.60 -8.93
C ASN A 58 11.81 15.55 -9.80
N TYR A 59 11.56 14.27 -9.55
CA TYR A 59 12.25 13.16 -10.21
C TYR A 59 11.43 11.86 -10.14
N GLY A 60 11.60 11.03 -11.17
CA GLY A 60 10.97 9.71 -11.25
C GLY A 60 10.65 9.31 -12.68
N ASN A 61 10.66 8.02 -12.93
CA ASN A 61 10.33 7.45 -14.23
C ASN A 61 9.21 6.42 -14.09
N ILE A 62 8.16 6.56 -14.89
CA ILE A 62 7.14 5.53 -15.05
C ILE A 62 7.68 4.46 -15.98
N ILE A 63 7.46 3.21 -15.61
CA ILE A 63 7.80 2.05 -16.41
C ILE A 63 6.56 1.60 -17.15
N ILE A 64 6.63 1.60 -18.48
CA ILE A 64 5.64 0.97 -19.34
C ILE A 64 6.18 -0.39 -19.74
N ARG A 65 5.35 -1.41 -19.60
CA ARG A 65 5.60 -2.73 -20.19
C ARG A 65 4.80 -2.87 -21.47
N ILE A 66 5.46 -3.28 -22.54
CA ILE A 66 4.87 -3.48 -23.86
C ILE A 66 5.05 -4.94 -24.26
N CYS A 67 4.00 -5.50 -24.85
CA CYS A 67 3.95 -6.87 -25.35
C CYS A 67 3.87 -6.87 -26.88
N SER A 68 4.83 -7.51 -27.54
CA SER A 68 4.83 -7.67 -29.01
C SER A 68 5.45 -8.99 -29.43
N LEU A 69 4.96 -9.54 -30.56
CA LEU A 69 5.51 -10.75 -31.18
C LEU A 69 6.79 -10.49 -31.98
N ILE A 70 7.05 -9.22 -32.32
CA ILE A 70 8.16 -8.78 -33.15
C ILE A 70 8.91 -7.63 -32.50
N PRO A 71 10.22 -7.47 -32.79
CA PRO A 71 11.02 -6.36 -32.27
C PRO A 71 10.37 -5.00 -32.52
N ILE A 72 10.31 -4.19 -31.46
CA ILE A 72 9.71 -2.87 -31.47
C ILE A 72 10.81 -1.82 -31.53
N ASN A 73 10.67 -0.86 -32.42
CA ASN A 73 11.39 0.39 -32.38
C ASN A 73 10.55 1.43 -31.62
N CYS A 74 11.18 2.11 -30.67
CA CYS A 74 10.52 3.07 -29.78
C CYS A 74 11.27 4.39 -29.81
N ASN A 75 10.56 5.43 -30.27
CA ASN A 75 10.99 6.81 -30.16
C ASN A 75 9.99 7.58 -29.31
N PHE A 76 10.45 8.58 -28.57
CA PHE A 76 9.56 9.46 -27.84
C PHE A 76 9.97 10.92 -27.95
N THR A 77 9.00 11.78 -27.69
CA THR A 77 9.17 13.22 -27.54
C THR A 77 8.59 13.62 -26.20
N SER A 78 9.35 14.36 -25.41
CA SER A 78 8.90 14.82 -24.09
C SER A 78 8.65 16.33 -24.10
N ILE A 79 7.57 16.74 -23.43
CA ILE A 79 7.19 18.14 -23.28
C ILE A 79 7.12 18.43 -21.79
N ILE A 80 7.86 19.44 -21.34
CA ILE A 80 7.76 19.94 -19.96
C ILE A 80 6.41 20.62 -19.83
N LEU A 81 5.55 20.10 -18.95
CA LEU A 81 4.30 20.76 -18.61
C LEU A 81 4.63 21.90 -17.63
N PRO A 82 4.33 23.18 -17.95
CA PRO A 82 4.53 24.26 -16.99
C PRO A 82 3.62 24.08 -15.76
N TYR A 83 4.19 24.30 -14.57
CA TYR A 83 3.66 23.99 -13.23
C TYR A 83 2.35 24.72 -12.84
N ASN A 84 1.75 25.52 -13.73
CA ASN A 84 0.58 26.33 -13.41
C ASN A 84 -0.38 26.37 -14.60
N TYR A 85 -1.34 25.45 -14.63
CA TYR A 85 -2.43 25.51 -15.60
C TYR A 85 -3.68 26.09 -14.94
N HIS A 86 -3.98 27.35 -15.27
CA HIS A 86 -5.26 27.96 -14.96
C HIS A 86 -6.18 28.13 -16.18
N ASN A 87 -5.67 28.07 -17.43
CA ASN A 87 -6.47 28.34 -18.63
C ASN A 87 -6.22 27.36 -19.80
N GLU A 88 -7.30 26.94 -20.46
CA GLU A 88 -7.38 26.00 -21.59
C GLU A 88 -6.66 26.48 -22.87
N THR A 89 -6.51 27.80 -23.03
CA THR A 89 -5.87 28.45 -24.19
C THR A 89 -4.36 28.33 -24.21
N ASP A 90 -3.71 28.33 -23.04
CA ASP A 90 -2.25 28.17 -22.95
C ASP A 90 -1.86 26.73 -23.32
N LEU A 91 -2.74 25.76 -23.05
CA LEU A 91 -2.56 24.33 -23.36
C LEU A 91 -2.46 24.10 -24.84
N LYS A 92 -3.34 24.77 -25.59
CA LYS A 92 -3.34 24.71 -27.05
C LYS A 92 -2.07 25.31 -27.65
N TYR A 93 -1.58 26.44 -27.12
CA TYR A 93 -0.36 27.08 -27.60
C TYR A 93 0.91 26.23 -27.35
N TYR A 94 1.06 25.64 -26.16
CA TYR A 94 2.20 24.76 -25.84
C TYR A 94 2.15 23.41 -26.57
N LEU A 95 0.95 22.89 -26.87
CA LEU A 95 0.78 21.70 -27.71
C LEU A 95 1.09 21.98 -29.19
N GLU A 96 0.87 23.21 -29.67
CA GLU A 96 1.13 23.61 -31.05
C GLU A 96 2.59 24.04 -31.28
N HIS A 97 3.32 24.48 -30.24
CA HIS A 97 4.72 24.93 -30.33
C HIS A 97 5.63 24.30 -29.25
N PRO A 98 5.70 22.96 -29.16
CA PRO A 98 6.66 22.35 -28.25
C PRO A 98 8.09 22.66 -28.75
N ASN A 99 9.05 22.77 -27.82
CA ASN A 99 10.45 22.53 -28.13
C ASN A 99 10.78 21.10 -27.67
N PRO A 100 10.34 20.07 -28.43
CA PRO A 100 10.40 18.69 -27.96
C PRO A 100 11.84 18.19 -27.94
N GLU A 101 12.23 17.61 -26.82
CA GLU A 101 13.41 16.75 -26.77
C GLU A 101 13.00 15.42 -27.41
N SER A 102 13.51 15.15 -28.61
CA SER A 102 13.31 13.87 -29.31
C SER A 102 14.41 12.89 -28.87
N GLU A 103 14.01 11.77 -28.29
CA GLU A 103 14.92 10.78 -27.72
C GLU A 103 14.47 9.35 -28.10
N GLN A 104 15.41 8.40 -28.05
CA GLN A 104 15.08 6.98 -28.13
C GLN A 104 14.67 6.47 -26.76
N CYS A 105 13.66 5.60 -26.70
CA CYS A 105 13.17 5.09 -25.43
C CYS A 105 14.26 4.32 -24.69
N GLU A 106 14.52 4.70 -23.44
CA GLU A 106 15.46 3.98 -22.59
C GLU A 106 14.83 2.68 -22.11
N SER A 107 15.47 1.55 -22.43
CA SER A 107 15.03 0.25 -21.96
C SER A 107 15.34 0.08 -20.47
N ALA A 108 14.34 -0.30 -19.67
CA ALA A 108 14.59 -0.72 -18.30
C ALA A 108 15.20 -2.14 -18.30
N GLU A 109 16.11 -2.40 -17.36
CA GLU A 109 16.49 -3.79 -17.08
C GLU A 109 15.25 -4.58 -16.67
N PRO A 110 15.11 -5.86 -17.10
CA PRO A 110 14.03 -6.70 -16.65
C PRO A 110 14.12 -6.78 -15.13
N ILE A 111 13.08 -6.30 -14.47
CA ILE A 111 13.01 -6.34 -13.02
C ILE A 111 12.76 -7.80 -12.67
N LEU A 112 13.81 -8.46 -12.19
CA LEU A 112 13.77 -9.83 -11.71
C LEU A 112 13.08 -9.83 -10.35
N ASP A 113 11.77 -9.58 -10.35
CA ASP A 113 10.95 -9.83 -9.18
C ASP A 113 10.76 -11.35 -9.08
N ASP A 114 10.89 -11.91 -7.88
CA ASP A 114 10.73 -13.36 -7.59
C ASP A 114 9.29 -13.87 -7.83
N TYR A 115 8.44 -13.02 -8.43
CA TYR A 115 7.02 -13.23 -8.66
C TYR A 115 6.71 -13.34 -10.15
N VAL A 116 5.85 -14.32 -10.45
CA VAL A 116 5.34 -14.76 -11.76
C VAL A 116 5.47 -13.67 -12.83
N HIS A 117 6.39 -13.88 -13.77
CA HIS A 117 6.46 -13.09 -14.99
C HIS A 117 5.09 -13.06 -15.64
N HIS A 118 4.51 -11.87 -15.79
CA HIS A 118 3.37 -11.71 -16.66
C HIS A 118 3.79 -12.15 -18.07
N ILE A 119 3.09 -13.16 -18.58
CA ILE A 119 3.25 -13.66 -19.94
C ILE A 119 2.32 -12.82 -20.81
N CYS A 120 2.84 -12.23 -21.89
CA CYS A 120 1.99 -11.58 -22.89
C CYS A 120 0.94 -12.58 -23.39
N ILE A 121 -0.30 -12.15 -23.63
CA ILE A 121 -1.43 -13.06 -23.91
C ILE A 121 -1.12 -14.01 -25.08
N ASN A 122 -0.30 -13.57 -26.04
CA ASN A 122 0.09 -14.32 -27.23
C ASN A 122 1.53 -14.87 -27.21
N SER A 123 2.15 -15.04 -26.03
CA SER A 123 3.57 -15.44 -25.91
C SER A 123 4.56 -14.47 -26.56
N GLY A 124 4.17 -13.19 -26.67
CA GLY A 124 5.05 -12.11 -27.13
C GLY A 124 6.21 -11.83 -26.18
N GLN A 125 7.21 -11.12 -26.70
CA GLN A 125 8.33 -10.59 -25.91
C GLN A 125 7.87 -9.38 -25.09
N ASN A 126 8.47 -9.24 -23.91
CA ASN A 126 8.26 -8.12 -23.00
C ASN A 126 9.33 -7.04 -23.26
N TYR A 127 8.89 -5.82 -23.52
CA TYR A 127 9.75 -4.64 -23.60
C TYR A 127 9.39 -3.70 -22.46
N TYR A 128 10.39 -3.17 -21.76
CA TYR A 128 10.21 -2.25 -20.65
C TYR A 128 10.85 -0.91 -20.99
N TYR A 129 10.10 0.17 -20.87
CA TYR A 129 10.57 1.52 -21.18
C TYR A 129 10.28 2.48 -20.04
N ASN A 130 11.22 3.40 -19.81
CA ASN A 130 11.14 4.39 -18.75
C ASN A 130 10.83 5.78 -19.31
N PHE A 131 9.89 6.49 -18.69
CA PHE A 131 9.51 7.84 -19.09
C PHE A 131 9.40 8.76 -17.88
N ASN A 132 9.93 9.98 -18.00
CA ASN A 132 9.86 10.94 -16.92
C ASN A 132 8.41 11.30 -16.61
N TYR A 133 7.99 11.05 -15.37
CA TYR A 133 6.60 11.22 -14.96
C TYR A 133 6.14 12.68 -14.86
N GLN A 134 7.07 13.62 -14.81
CA GLN A 134 6.79 15.06 -14.75
C GLN A 134 6.54 15.68 -16.11
N LYS A 135 6.85 14.95 -17.18
CA LYS A 135 6.68 15.40 -18.56
C LYS A 135 5.50 14.70 -19.19
N GLU A 136 4.87 15.36 -20.14
CA GLU A 136 4.03 14.68 -21.11
C GLU A 136 4.96 13.95 -22.10
N ASN A 137 4.76 12.65 -22.28
CA ASN A 137 5.61 11.85 -23.17
C ASN A 137 4.75 11.33 -24.33
N LYS A 138 5.05 11.78 -25.55
CA LYS A 138 4.48 11.23 -26.78
C LYS A 138 5.43 10.19 -27.34
N ILE A 139 5.00 8.95 -27.25
CA ILE A 139 5.75 7.74 -27.59
C ILE A 139 5.21 7.19 -28.90
N VAL A 140 6.09 6.87 -29.82
CA VAL A 140 5.77 6.29 -31.12
C VAL A 140 6.45 4.92 -31.22
N LEU A 141 5.62 3.89 -31.38
CA LEU A 141 6.03 2.50 -31.41
C LEU A 141 5.78 1.95 -32.81
N THR A 142 6.81 1.32 -33.37
CA THR A 142 6.72 0.65 -34.67
C THR A 142 7.33 -0.75 -34.57
N PRO A 143 6.64 -1.81 -35.04
CA PRO A 143 5.30 -1.82 -35.64
C PRO A 143 4.18 -1.71 -34.58
N ASN A 144 2.91 -1.73 -35.01
CA ASN A 144 1.75 -1.68 -34.11
C ASN A 144 1.82 -2.74 -33.00
N ILE A 145 1.50 -2.31 -31.79
CA ILE A 145 1.50 -3.17 -30.60
C ILE A 145 0.07 -3.52 -30.19
N THR A 146 -0.10 -4.69 -29.56
CA THR A 146 -1.43 -5.15 -29.11
C THR A 146 -1.70 -4.85 -27.66
N GLU A 147 -0.65 -4.72 -26.84
CA GLU A 147 -0.75 -4.69 -25.40
C GLU A 147 0.34 -3.79 -24.81
N ALA A 148 -0.08 -2.84 -23.96
CA ALA A 148 0.81 -2.09 -23.09
C ALA A 148 0.19 -1.91 -21.71
N TYR A 149 1.05 -1.79 -20.71
CA TYR A 149 0.65 -1.75 -19.30
C TYR A 149 1.48 -0.71 -18.55
N LEU A 150 0.85 0.04 -17.64
CA LEU A 150 1.55 0.80 -16.62
C LEU A 150 2.09 -0.19 -15.57
N TYR A 151 3.40 -0.41 -15.55
CA TYR A 151 4.03 -1.53 -14.85
C TYR A 151 4.63 -1.15 -13.50
N GLY A 152 5.11 0.08 -13.35
CA GLY A 152 5.70 0.53 -12.09
C GLY A 152 6.28 1.93 -12.16
N LEU A 153 6.84 2.37 -11.04
CA LEU A 153 7.45 3.67 -10.87
C LEU A 153 8.87 3.47 -10.31
N LYS A 154 9.87 4.03 -10.98
CA LYS A 154 11.26 4.05 -10.54
C LYS A 154 11.60 5.47 -10.05
N MET A 155 11.85 5.60 -8.76
CA MET A 155 12.43 6.80 -8.14
C MET A 155 13.74 6.40 -7.44
N ASP A 156 13.87 6.62 -6.13
CA ASP A 156 14.99 6.13 -5.32
C ASP A 156 15.03 4.60 -5.25
N LYS A 157 13.86 3.99 -5.32
CA LYS A 157 13.66 2.56 -5.45
C LYS A 157 12.60 2.27 -6.48
N TYR A 158 12.49 1.00 -6.81
CA TYR A 158 11.41 0.51 -7.66
C TYR A 158 10.15 0.26 -6.84
N TYR A 159 9.04 0.81 -7.31
CA TYR A 159 7.69 0.54 -6.82
C TYR A 159 6.94 -0.20 -7.92
N SER A 160 6.67 -1.48 -7.69
CA SER A 160 5.89 -2.29 -8.64
C SER A 160 4.42 -1.87 -8.65
N SER A 161 3.74 -1.92 -9.79
CA SER A 161 2.28 -1.81 -9.81
C SER A 161 1.67 -2.97 -9.02
N SER A 162 0.71 -2.70 -8.13
CA SER A 162 0.09 -3.63 -7.18
C SER A 162 0.12 -5.14 -7.53
N PHE A 163 0.41 -5.93 -6.49
CA PHE A 163 0.68 -7.38 -6.40
C PHE A 163 -0.35 -8.36 -7.01
N LYS A 164 -1.53 -7.90 -7.41
CA LYS A 164 -2.51 -8.78 -8.07
C LYS A 164 -2.30 -8.64 -9.57
N LEU A 165 -2.18 -9.76 -10.29
CA LEU A 165 -2.15 -9.82 -11.76
C LEU A 165 -3.28 -9.03 -12.47
N THR A 166 -4.32 -8.63 -11.73
CA THR A 166 -5.44 -7.80 -12.18
C THR A 166 -5.19 -6.29 -12.10
N SER A 167 -4.03 -5.84 -11.59
CA SER A 167 -3.78 -4.42 -11.25
C SER A 167 -2.77 -3.73 -12.15
N THR A 168 -2.07 -4.47 -13.02
CA THR A 168 -1.41 -3.85 -14.18
C THR A 168 -2.53 -3.29 -15.03
N ILE A 169 -2.59 -1.96 -15.20
CA ILE A 169 -3.67 -1.35 -15.97
C ILE A 169 -3.39 -1.61 -17.45
N PRO A 170 -4.20 -2.46 -18.13
CA PRO A 170 -4.08 -2.59 -19.56
C PRO A 170 -4.46 -1.25 -20.19
N LEU A 171 -3.59 -0.75 -21.04
CA LEU A 171 -3.89 0.39 -21.88
C LEU A 171 -4.75 -0.11 -23.04
N PHE A 172 -5.90 0.52 -23.27
CA PHE A 172 -6.74 0.18 -24.41
C PHE A 172 -6.09 0.74 -25.68
N ILE A 173 -5.42 -0.12 -26.44
CA ILE A 173 -4.71 0.28 -27.65
C ILE A 173 -5.59 0.05 -28.86
N VAL A 174 -5.80 1.11 -29.63
CA VAL A 174 -6.40 1.03 -30.95
C VAL A 174 -5.30 1.29 -31.98
N ASN A 175 -5.10 0.32 -32.87
CA ASN A 175 -4.13 0.44 -33.95
C ASN A 175 -4.43 1.67 -34.80
N GLU A 176 -3.37 2.34 -35.26
CA GLU A 176 -3.47 3.51 -36.15
C GLU A 176 -4.23 4.71 -35.53
N GLN A 177 -4.32 4.76 -34.20
CA GLN A 177 -4.82 5.91 -33.44
C GLN A 177 -3.80 6.35 -32.40
N ALA A 178 -3.91 7.61 -31.96
CA ALA A 178 -3.14 8.07 -30.81
C ALA A 178 -3.98 7.87 -29.56
N VAL A 179 -3.43 7.14 -28.59
CA VAL A 179 -4.08 6.90 -27.30
C VAL A 179 -3.45 7.84 -26.29
N ILE A 180 -4.25 8.72 -25.69
CA ILE A 180 -3.86 9.53 -24.55
C ILE A 180 -4.14 8.74 -23.28
N VAL A 181 -3.13 8.57 -22.44
CA VAL A 181 -3.24 7.97 -21.12
C VAL A 181 -3.09 9.08 -20.10
N TYR A 182 -4.20 9.48 -19.51
CA TYR A 182 -4.21 10.35 -18.35
C TYR A 182 -3.97 9.50 -17.12
N TYR A 183 -2.99 9.85 -16.29
CA TYR A 183 -2.70 9.08 -15.08
C TYR A 183 -2.39 9.97 -13.87
N SER A 184 -2.66 9.45 -12.68
CA SER A 184 -2.14 9.97 -11.41
C SER A 184 -1.55 8.84 -10.58
N LEU A 185 -0.54 9.16 -9.77
CA LEU A 185 0.24 8.19 -8.99
C LEU A 185 -0.17 8.20 -7.52
N THR A 186 -0.35 7.01 -6.95
CA THR A 186 -0.46 6.81 -5.50
C THR A 186 0.51 5.72 -5.07
N ILE A 187 1.41 6.04 -4.14
CA ILE A 187 2.30 5.04 -3.53
C ILE A 187 1.65 4.55 -2.26
N ASN A 188 1.33 3.27 -2.22
CA ASN A 188 0.74 2.64 -1.06
C ASN A 188 1.81 1.86 -0.30
N LYS A 189 1.87 2.10 1.00
CA LYS A 189 2.65 1.34 1.96
C LYS A 189 1.71 0.54 2.84
N ARG A 190 1.80 -0.78 2.74
CA ARG A 190 1.02 -1.73 3.54
C ARG A 190 1.95 -2.72 4.24
N MET A 191 1.50 -3.30 5.33
CA MET A 191 2.18 -4.46 5.93
C MET A 191 1.61 -5.74 5.32
N VAL A 192 2.46 -6.55 4.69
CA VAL A 192 2.09 -7.86 4.15
C VAL A 192 2.87 -8.96 4.84
N GLY A 193 2.17 -10.04 5.17
CA GLY A 193 2.77 -11.28 5.59
C GLY A 193 1.73 -12.37 5.71
N ASN A 194 2.14 -13.61 5.44
CA ASN A 194 1.39 -14.85 5.70
C ASN A 194 1.06 -15.09 7.19
N TYR A 195 1.21 -14.06 8.01
CA TYR A 195 1.11 -14.10 9.47
C TYR A 195 0.23 -12.97 9.99
N LEU A 196 -0.93 -12.74 9.37
CA LEU A 196 -2.01 -11.93 9.95
C LEU A 196 -2.41 -12.39 11.39
N TYR A 197 -1.88 -13.53 11.85
CA TYR A 197 -2.03 -14.10 13.19
C TYR A 197 -0.90 -13.85 14.19
N SER A 198 0.25 -13.26 13.82
CA SER A 198 1.34 -13.06 14.78
C SER A 198 1.85 -11.63 14.79
N GLY A 199 1.09 -10.73 15.41
CA GLY A 199 1.55 -9.38 15.79
C GLY A 199 2.71 -9.37 16.81
N LEU A 200 3.42 -10.49 17.00
CA LEU A 200 4.60 -10.56 17.86
C LEU A 200 5.89 -10.20 17.10
N VAL A 201 5.89 -10.26 15.77
CA VAL A 201 7.08 -10.00 14.95
C VAL A 201 6.64 -9.17 13.74
N GLY A 202 7.21 -7.97 13.59
CA GLY A 202 6.83 -7.00 12.56
C GLY A 202 6.64 -7.65 11.18
N GLY A 203 5.49 -7.41 10.57
CA GLY A 203 5.20 -7.85 9.20
C GLY A 203 6.19 -7.23 8.21
N LYS A 204 6.31 -7.82 7.02
CA LYS A 204 7.12 -7.24 5.96
C LYS A 204 6.39 -6.02 5.42
N GLU A 205 7.03 -4.86 5.44
CA GLU A 205 6.48 -3.68 4.78
C GLU A 205 6.62 -3.87 3.26
N GLU A 206 5.50 -3.72 2.55
CA GLU A 206 5.49 -3.69 1.09
C GLU A 206 5.02 -2.30 0.65
N GLU A 207 5.77 -1.75 -0.30
CA GLU A 207 5.44 -0.48 -0.94
C GLU A 207 5.25 -0.73 -2.43
N PHE A 208 4.12 -0.28 -2.96
CA PHE A 208 3.72 -0.48 -4.35
C PHE A 208 3.06 0.79 -4.88
N VAL A 209 3.04 0.94 -6.21
CA VAL A 209 2.38 2.06 -6.87
C VAL A 209 1.02 1.62 -7.41
N ASP A 210 0.01 2.43 -7.20
CA ASP A 210 -1.26 2.35 -7.90
C ASP A 210 -1.34 3.50 -8.90
N PHE A 211 -1.68 3.14 -10.13
CA PHE A 211 -1.99 4.10 -11.17
C PHE A 211 -3.50 4.29 -11.18
N ASN A 212 -3.98 5.53 -11.11
CA ASN A 212 -5.35 5.83 -11.51
C ASN A 212 -5.27 6.37 -12.94
N ALA A 213 -5.56 5.52 -13.92
CA ALA A 213 -5.40 5.84 -15.32
C ALA A 213 -6.69 5.69 -16.12
N HIS A 214 -6.90 6.58 -17.07
CA HIS A 214 -7.96 6.48 -18.06
C HIS A 214 -7.41 6.81 -19.45
N THR A 215 -7.96 6.16 -20.46
CA THR A 215 -7.54 6.30 -21.85
C THR A 215 -8.57 7.08 -22.66
N ASP A 216 -8.09 7.97 -23.51
CA ASP A 216 -8.87 8.64 -24.54
C ASP A 216 -8.19 8.45 -25.91
N ASN A 217 -8.96 8.51 -26.99
CA ASN A 217 -8.47 8.19 -28.33
C ASN A 217 -8.62 9.41 -29.25
N ILE A 218 -7.51 9.82 -29.84
CA ILE A 218 -7.52 10.74 -30.98
C ILE A 218 -7.63 9.88 -32.25
N THR A 219 -8.77 10.01 -32.93
CA THR A 219 -9.13 9.23 -34.13
C THR A 219 -8.30 9.57 -35.37
N THR A 220 -7.47 10.60 -35.33
CA THR A 220 -6.61 11.01 -36.44
C THR A 220 -5.16 10.65 -36.17
N LEU A 221 -4.64 9.63 -36.86
CA LEU A 221 -3.19 9.42 -36.95
C LEU A 221 -2.68 9.63 -38.38
N THR A 222 -1.51 10.26 -38.47
CA THR A 222 -0.84 10.64 -39.72
C THR A 222 0.14 9.58 -40.25
N THR A 223 0.36 8.48 -39.51
CA THR A 223 1.40 7.48 -39.83
C THR A 223 0.87 6.04 -39.79
N PRO A 224 0.78 5.34 -40.94
CA PRO A 224 0.38 3.93 -40.96
C PRO A 224 1.41 3.03 -40.24
N ASN A 225 0.94 1.92 -39.67
CA ASN A 225 1.76 0.92 -38.95
C ASN A 225 2.49 1.40 -37.67
N ALA A 226 2.05 2.51 -37.08
CA ALA A 226 2.59 3.01 -35.81
C ALA A 226 1.49 3.15 -34.75
N THR A 227 1.83 2.79 -33.51
CA THR A 227 1.01 3.07 -32.33
C THR A 227 1.58 4.30 -31.64
N THR A 228 0.76 5.33 -31.44
CA THR A 228 1.17 6.52 -30.69
C THR A 228 0.52 6.49 -29.30
N LEU A 229 1.34 6.58 -28.26
CA LEU A 229 0.91 6.67 -26.87
C LEU A 229 1.30 8.03 -26.31
N ILE A 230 0.34 8.79 -25.78
CA ILE A 230 0.60 10.08 -25.12
C ILE A 230 0.38 9.87 -23.63
N LEU A 231 1.46 9.73 -22.87
CA LEU A 231 1.40 9.69 -21.41
C LEU A 231 1.28 11.11 -20.86
N ARG A 232 0.16 11.41 -20.22
CA ARG A 232 -0.13 12.72 -19.62
C ARG A 232 -0.38 12.58 -18.11
N PRO A 233 0.53 13.08 -17.25
CA PRO A 233 0.25 13.16 -15.83
C PRO A 233 -0.89 14.17 -15.58
N ILE A 234 -1.91 13.78 -14.82
CA ILE A 234 -2.98 14.68 -14.35
C ILE A 234 -2.45 15.60 -13.25
N SER A 235 -1.49 15.10 -12.47
CA SER A 235 -0.82 15.81 -11.39
C SER A 235 0.64 15.38 -11.34
N MET A 236 1.53 16.32 -11.00
CA MET A 236 2.91 16.03 -10.66
C MET A 236 3.08 15.62 -9.19
N ASP A 237 2.04 15.83 -8.37
CA ASP A 237 2.05 15.38 -6.98
C ASP A 237 1.89 13.86 -6.91
N ILE A 238 2.69 13.23 -6.05
CA ILE A 238 2.54 11.83 -5.68
C ILE A 238 1.80 11.78 -4.34
N ILE A 239 0.72 10.99 -4.31
CA ILE A 239 -0.02 10.72 -3.07
C ILE A 239 0.60 9.52 -2.39
N TYR A 240 0.98 9.66 -1.13
CA TYR A 240 1.45 8.54 -0.31
C TYR A 240 0.33 8.11 0.64
N HIS A 241 0.00 6.83 0.60
CA HIS A 241 -0.94 6.20 1.52
C HIS A 241 -0.20 5.22 2.41
N VAL A 242 -0.24 5.43 3.72
CA VAL A 242 0.32 4.51 4.70
C VAL A 242 -0.82 3.89 5.49
N GLU A 243 -0.93 2.56 5.43
CA GLU A 243 -1.82 1.80 6.29
C GLU A 243 -1.22 1.67 7.69
N VAL A 244 -1.92 2.20 8.68
CA VAL A 244 -1.53 2.13 10.09
C VAL A 244 -2.43 1.12 10.81
N PHE A 245 -1.77 0.10 11.38
CA PHE A 245 -2.40 -0.94 12.19
C PHE A 245 -2.12 -0.71 13.67
N ASN A 246 -3.04 -1.12 14.54
CA ASN A 246 -2.75 -1.14 15.97
C ASN A 246 -1.63 -2.13 16.26
N ASN A 247 -0.63 -1.73 17.04
CA ASN A 247 0.48 -2.61 17.40
C ASN A 247 0.04 -3.61 18.47
N LEU A 248 0.12 -4.92 18.20
CA LEU A 248 -0.20 -5.96 19.18
C LEU A 248 0.63 -5.82 20.47
N SER A 249 1.87 -5.34 20.38
CA SER A 249 2.71 -5.05 21.55
C SER A 249 2.04 -4.03 22.49
N SER A 250 1.41 -3.00 21.93
CA SER A 250 0.65 -2.01 22.72
C SER A 250 -0.57 -2.64 23.36
N ILE A 251 -1.29 -3.52 22.66
CA ILE A 251 -2.44 -4.26 23.20
C ILE A 251 -2.03 -5.17 24.35
N ILE A 252 -0.96 -5.95 24.18
CA ILE A 252 -0.43 -6.83 25.24
C ILE A 252 0.03 -6.00 26.44
N SER A 253 0.69 -4.87 26.21
CA SER A 253 1.09 -3.94 27.27
C SER A 253 -0.12 -3.38 28.04
N ASN A 254 -1.17 -2.97 27.32
CA ASN A 254 -2.42 -2.47 27.91
C ASN A 254 -3.15 -3.55 28.73
N ILE A 255 -3.18 -4.80 28.26
CA ILE A 255 -3.73 -5.94 29.01
C ILE A 255 -2.90 -6.21 30.26
N GLY A 256 -1.57 -6.24 30.13
CA GLY A 256 -0.66 -6.46 31.26
C GLY A 256 -0.77 -5.36 32.33
N GLY A 257 -0.85 -4.10 31.92
CA GLY A 257 -1.05 -2.96 32.81
C GLY A 257 -2.38 -3.02 33.56
N PHE A 258 -3.47 -3.35 32.85
CA PHE A 258 -4.78 -3.50 33.47
C PHE A 258 -4.83 -4.68 34.45
N PHE A 259 -4.25 -5.83 34.08
CA PHE A 259 -4.11 -6.98 34.98
C PHE A 259 -3.32 -6.62 36.24
N SER A 260 -2.20 -5.92 36.09
CA SER A 260 -1.37 -5.46 37.21
C SER A 260 -2.16 -4.54 38.15
N ALA A 261 -2.95 -3.62 37.61
CA ALA A 261 -3.82 -2.75 38.41
C ALA A 261 -4.90 -3.54 39.18
N LEU A 262 -5.59 -4.47 38.53
CA LEU A 262 -6.62 -5.30 39.19
C LEU A 262 -6.00 -6.21 40.27
N SER A 263 -4.84 -6.80 39.99
CA SER A 263 -4.08 -7.59 40.96
C SER A 263 -3.64 -6.75 42.15
N GLY A 264 -3.16 -5.53 41.90
CA GLY A 264 -2.83 -4.55 42.94
C GLY A 264 -4.00 -4.19 43.83
N ILE A 265 -5.19 -3.95 43.26
CA ILE A 265 -6.43 -3.71 44.02
C ILE A 265 -6.80 -4.93 44.87
N PHE A 266 -6.72 -6.13 44.31
CA PHE A 266 -7.04 -7.35 45.05
C PHE A 266 -6.08 -7.59 46.22
N VAL A 267 -4.77 -7.41 45.99
CA VAL A 267 -3.74 -7.50 47.05
C VAL A 267 -3.87 -6.36 48.05
N PHE A 268 -4.29 -5.16 47.66
CA PHE A 268 -4.55 -4.08 48.60
C PHE A 268 -5.73 -4.39 49.53
N LEU A 269 -6.81 -4.96 48.98
CA LEU A 269 -8.03 -5.29 49.74
C LEU A 269 -7.87 -6.54 50.61
N PHE A 270 -7.08 -7.53 50.16
CA PHE A 270 -7.03 -8.86 50.77
C PHE A 270 -5.62 -9.42 50.99
N GLY A 271 -4.58 -8.69 50.61
CA GLY A 271 -3.18 -9.05 50.81
C GLY A 271 -2.80 -8.95 52.27
N THR A 272 -2.20 -10.03 52.77
CA THR A 272 -1.79 -10.31 54.16
C THR A 272 -2.25 -9.30 55.21
N THR A 273 -3.26 -9.69 55.99
CA THR A 273 -3.44 -9.15 57.33
C THR A 273 -2.22 -9.54 58.17
N LYS A 274 -1.17 -8.72 58.17
CA LYS A 274 -0.31 -8.60 59.35
C LYS A 274 -1.05 -7.75 60.37
N LEU A 275 -2.17 -8.28 60.87
CA LEU A 275 -2.52 -7.99 62.25
C LEU A 275 -1.47 -8.75 63.04
N ALA A 276 -0.51 -7.97 63.58
CA ALA A 276 0.61 -8.42 64.38
C ALA A 276 0.12 -9.26 65.60
N PRO A 277 1.02 -10.02 66.25
CA PRO A 277 0.74 -11.28 66.93
C PRO A 277 -0.35 -11.23 68.00
#